data_AF-M2SN05-F1
#
_entry.id   AF-M2SN05-F1
#
_cell.length_a   1.000
_cell.length_b   1.000
_cell.length_c   1.000
_cell.angle_alpha   90.00
_cell.angle_beta   90.00
_cell.angle_gamma   90.00
#
_symmetry.space_group_name_H-M   'P 1'
#
loop_
_entity.id
_entity.type
_entity.pdbx_description
1 polymer ?
#
loop_
_entity_poly.entity_id
_entity_poly.type
_entity_poly.pdbx_seq_one_letter_code
_entity_poly.pdbx_strand_id
1 'polypeptide(L)'
;NDPLPNQVQDDYQPQPLQVDGEDEWEVEDIIAEEVRRRRRGRKLYYEVKWKGFHRTTLEPAELLEDAEAVDRWEAFTETKRDSEGRLPEGFRRGDAVSP
;
A
#
# COMPACT_ATOMS: atom_id res chain seq x y z
N ASN A 1 26.90 -32.85 -0.45
CA ASN A 1 25.66 -32.11 -0.77
C ASN A 1 25.86 -30.69 -0.31
N ASP A 2 26.43 -29.85 -1.17
CA ASP A 2 26.51 -28.41 -0.93
C ASP A 2 25.31 -27.75 -1.64
N PRO A 3 24.41 -27.05 -0.93
CA PRO A 3 23.36 -26.28 -1.56
C PRO A 3 23.98 -25.12 -2.36
N LEU A 4 23.42 -24.82 -3.53
CA LEU A 4 23.88 -23.73 -4.38
C LEU A 4 23.70 -22.37 -3.65
N PRO A 5 24.62 -21.40 -3.81
CA PRO A 5 24.60 -20.12 -3.12
C PRO A 5 23.35 -19.25 -3.41
N ASN A 6 22.56 -19.58 -4.43
CA ASN A 6 21.30 -18.90 -4.77
C ASN A 6 20.05 -19.50 -4.10
N GLN A 7 20.21 -20.44 -3.16
CA GLN A 7 19.09 -21.14 -2.53
C GLN A 7 18.67 -20.56 -1.16
N VAL A 8 19.27 -19.44 -0.74
CA VAL A 8 18.79 -18.69 0.43
C VAL A 8 17.60 -17.84 -0.01
N GLN A 9 16.39 -18.42 0.02
CA GLN A 9 15.17 -17.63 0.04
C GLN A 9 15.09 -16.97 1.43
N ASP A 10 15.57 -15.74 1.55
CA ASP A 10 15.47 -14.93 2.77
C ASP A 10 14.07 -14.28 2.93
N ASP A 11 13.18 -14.47 1.96
CA ASP A 11 11.83 -13.89 1.97
C ASP A 11 10.87 -14.74 2.81
N TYR A 12 10.97 -14.60 4.14
CA TYR A 12 9.87 -15.00 5.01
C TYR A 12 8.70 -14.04 4.83
N GLN A 13 7.67 -14.50 4.12
CA GLN A 13 6.40 -13.77 3.96
C GLN A 13 5.40 -14.27 5.01
N PRO A 14 4.67 -13.38 5.69
CA PRO A 14 3.72 -13.77 6.72
C PRO A 14 2.52 -14.51 6.10
N GLN A 15 1.93 -15.41 6.89
CA GLN A 15 0.64 -16.01 6.56
C GLN A 15 -0.49 -14.96 6.71
N PRO A 16 -1.58 -15.07 5.93
CA PRO A 16 -2.74 -14.21 6.11
C PRO A 16 -3.39 -14.42 7.49
N LEU A 17 -4.06 -13.38 7.96
CA LEU A 17 -5.04 -13.43 9.04
C LEU A 17 -6.38 -13.86 8.46
N GLN A 18 -7.16 -14.65 9.22
CA GLN A 18 -8.51 -15.00 8.82
C GLN A 18 -9.50 -14.03 9.48
N VAL A 19 -10.15 -13.20 8.69
CA VAL A 19 -11.13 -12.19 9.15
C VAL A 19 -12.44 -12.43 8.41
N ASP A 20 -13.52 -12.68 9.13
CA ASP A 20 -14.85 -13.01 8.57
C ASP A 20 -14.88 -14.13 7.51
N GLY A 21 -13.87 -15.02 7.54
CA GLY A 21 -13.75 -16.13 6.60
C GLY A 21 -12.91 -15.82 5.35
N GLU A 22 -12.34 -14.63 5.27
CA GLU A 22 -11.46 -14.17 4.19
C GLU A 22 -10.01 -13.99 4.68
N ASP A 23 -9.07 -14.23 3.76
CA ASP A 23 -7.65 -14.01 4.00
C ASP A 23 -7.34 -12.50 3.92
N GLU A 24 -6.79 -11.95 5.00
CA GLU A 24 -6.32 -10.56 5.08
C GLU A 24 -4.83 -10.50 5.42
N TRP A 25 -4.15 -9.47 4.91
CA TRP A 25 -2.74 -9.22 5.19
C TRP A 25 -2.55 -7.88 5.90
N GLU A 26 -1.60 -7.85 6.84
CA GLU A 26 -1.31 -6.61 7.58
C GLU A 26 -0.67 -5.56 6.65
N VAL A 27 -1.26 -4.38 6.60
CA VAL A 27 -0.71 -3.22 5.89
C VAL A 27 0.38 -2.57 6.73
N GLU A 28 1.59 -2.47 6.18
CA GLU A 28 2.70 -1.75 6.83
C GLU A 28 2.55 -0.23 6.63
N ASP A 29 2.30 0.21 5.39
CA ASP A 29 2.09 1.62 5.08
C ASP A 29 1.35 1.82 3.75
N ILE A 30 0.80 3.02 3.55
CA ILE A 30 0.39 3.50 2.23
C ILE A 30 1.50 4.38 1.68
N ILE A 31 1.93 4.09 0.45
CA ILE A 31 3.07 4.79 -0.15
C ILE A 31 2.68 5.70 -1.30
N ALA A 32 1.52 5.54 -1.91
CA ALA A 32 0.99 6.45 -2.92
C ALA A 32 -0.53 6.35 -3.00
N GLU A 33 -1.16 7.31 -3.68
CA GLU A 33 -2.56 7.22 -4.07
C GLU A 33 -2.73 7.56 -5.56
N GLU A 34 -3.68 6.89 -6.22
CA GLU A 34 -4.01 7.12 -7.63
C GLU A 34 -5.53 7.21 -7.80
N VAL A 35 -6.00 8.27 -8.47
CA VAL A 35 -7.42 8.42 -8.83
C VAL A 35 -7.63 8.00 -10.28
N ARG A 36 -8.28 6.86 -10.49
CA ARG A 36 -8.56 6.32 -11.83
C ARG A 36 -9.94 6.74 -12.32
N ARG A 37 -10.02 7.23 -13.57
CA ARG A 37 -11.31 7.44 -14.24
C ARG A 37 -11.97 6.10 -14.56
N ARG A 38 -13.27 6.00 -14.31
CA ARG A 38 -14.11 4.87 -14.72
C ARG A 38 -15.17 5.36 -15.71
N ARG A 39 -15.88 4.42 -16.35
CA ARG A 39 -16.99 4.74 -17.29
C ARG A 39 -18.02 5.68 -16.65
N ARG A 40 -18.21 5.58 -15.32
CA ARG A 40 -18.93 6.55 -14.51
C ARG A 40 -18.08 6.87 -13.28
N GLY A 41 -17.77 8.15 -13.08
CA GLY A 41 -17.06 8.63 -11.90
C GLY A 41 -15.56 8.35 -11.87
N ARG A 42 -15.00 8.39 -10.67
CA ARG A 42 -13.60 8.17 -10.35
C ARG A 42 -13.52 7.17 -9.20
N LYS A 43 -12.44 6.39 -9.15
CA LYS A 43 -12.18 5.45 -8.05
C LYS A 43 -10.77 5.67 -7.52
N LEU A 44 -10.65 5.77 -6.20
CA LEU A 44 -9.39 5.93 -5.49
C LEU A 44 -8.73 4.57 -5.26
N TYR A 45 -7.42 4.53 -5.47
CA TYR A 45 -6.56 3.40 -5.19
C TYR A 45 -5.41 3.86 -4.31
N TYR A 46 -5.02 3.01 -3.36
CA TYR A 46 -3.82 3.19 -2.58
C TYR A 46 -2.76 2.18 -3.01
N GLU A 47 -1.51 2.63 -3.12
CA GLU A 47 -0.40 1.71 -3.25
C GLU A 47 0.02 1.27 -1.85
N VAL A 48 -0.15 -0.03 -1.59
CA VAL A 48 -0.01 -0.63 -0.28
C VAL A 48 1.38 -1.26 -0.17
N LYS A 49 2.11 -0.87 0.87
CA LYS A 49 3.27 -1.60 1.36
C LYS A 49 2.77 -2.61 2.39
N TRP A 50 2.85 -3.88 2.05
CA TRP A 50 2.44 -4.98 2.93
C TRP A 50 3.56 -5.39 3.86
N LYS A 51 3.21 -5.69 5.11
CA LYS A 51 4.18 -6.09 6.12
C LYS A 51 4.86 -7.39 5.74
N GLY A 52 6.18 -7.38 5.69
CA GLY A 52 6.98 -8.57 5.35
C GLY A 52 7.01 -8.94 3.86
N PHE A 53 6.40 -8.13 2.98
CA PHE A 53 6.52 -8.33 1.53
C PHE A 53 7.31 -7.20 0.89
N HIS A 54 8.25 -7.52 0.01
CA HIS A 54 8.97 -6.48 -0.73
C HIS A 54 8.07 -5.74 -1.74
N ARG A 55 7.19 -6.48 -2.42
CA ARG A 55 6.34 -5.95 -3.50
C ARG A 55 5.13 -5.21 -2.94
N THR A 56 4.80 -4.10 -3.58
CA THR A 56 3.61 -3.30 -3.30
C THR A 56 2.51 -3.62 -4.32
N THR A 57 1.25 -3.35 -3.98
CA THR A 57 0.11 -3.51 -4.89
C THR A 57 -0.80 -2.29 -4.83
N LEU A 58 -1.61 -2.09 -5.88
CA LEU A 58 -2.60 -1.01 -5.93
C LEU A 58 -3.97 -1.58 -5.57
N GLU A 59 -4.41 -1.29 -4.35
CA GLU A 59 -5.69 -1.75 -3.83
C GLU A 59 -6.76 -0.65 -3.91
N PRO A 60 -8.03 -1.00 -4.18
CA PRO A 60 -9.15 -0.10 -3.98
C PRO A 60 -9.17 0.48 -2.56
N ALA A 61 -9.37 1.79 -2.41
CA ALA A 61 -9.46 2.41 -1.09
C ALA A 61 -10.59 1.83 -0.22
N GLU A 62 -11.67 1.34 -0.84
CA GLU A 62 -12.80 0.69 -0.17
C GLU A 62 -12.44 -0.62 0.55
N LEU A 63 -11.31 -1.26 0.21
CA LEU A 63 -10.84 -2.48 0.91
C LEU A 63 -9.96 -2.17 2.12
N LEU A 64 -9.62 -0.89 2.33
CA LEU A 64 -8.65 -0.44 3.32
C LEU A 64 -9.26 0.54 4.32
N GLU A 65 -10.59 0.68 4.32
CA GLU A 65 -11.29 1.68 5.13
C GLU A 65 -11.04 1.53 6.64
N ASP A 66 -10.78 0.30 7.10
CA ASP A 66 -10.47 -0.01 8.49
C ASP A 66 -8.96 -0.07 8.80
N ALA A 67 -8.10 0.20 7.82
CA ALA A 67 -6.66 0.11 7.99
C ALA A 67 -6.07 1.41 8.59
N GLU A 68 -5.43 1.32 9.75
CA GLU A 68 -4.72 2.45 10.41
C GLU A 68 -3.68 3.12 9.49
N ALA A 69 -3.14 2.40 8.50
CA ALA A 69 -2.25 2.96 7.50
C ALA A 69 -2.92 4.06 6.64
N VAL A 70 -4.23 3.98 6.40
CA VAL A 70 -5.00 5.02 5.71
C VAL A 70 -5.07 6.28 6.56
N ASP A 71 -5.39 6.19 7.85
CA ASP A 71 -5.41 7.34 8.76
C ASP A 71 -4.04 8.05 8.78
N ARG A 72 -2.95 7.27 8.88
CA ARG A 72 -1.58 7.80 8.84
C ARG A 72 -1.24 8.47 7.52
N TRP A 73 -1.77 7.96 6.40
CA TRP A 73 -1.57 8.55 5.08
C TRP A 73 -2.34 9.86 4.92
N GLU A 74 -3.60 9.88 5.32
CA GLU A 74 -4.45 11.08 5.25
C GLU A 74 -3.85 12.22 6.09
N ALA A 75 -3.45 11.93 7.33
CA ALA A 75 -2.78 12.89 8.20
C ALA A 75 -1.45 13.40 7.60
N PHE A 76 -0.66 12.51 6.99
CA PHE A 76 0.60 12.90 6.35
C PHE A 76 0.40 13.78 5.11
N THR A 77 -0.66 13.52 4.37
CA THR A 77 -0.93 14.17 3.07
C THR A 77 -1.79 15.42 3.19
N GLU A 78 -2.43 15.66 4.33
CA GLU A 78 -3.34 16.79 4.58
C GLU A 78 -2.81 18.12 4.02
N THR A 79 -1.58 18.50 4.39
CA THR A 79 -0.96 19.77 3.98
C THR A 79 -0.52 19.81 2.51
N LYS A 80 -0.53 18.67 1.82
CA LYS A 80 -0.11 18.52 0.42
C LYS A 80 -1.31 18.53 -0.54
N ARG A 81 -2.53 18.42 -0.02
CA ARG A 81 -3.75 18.38 -0.82
C ARG A 81 -4.10 19.77 -1.35
N ASP A 82 -4.61 19.82 -2.58
CA ASP A 82 -5.17 21.03 -3.18
C ASP A 82 -6.55 21.38 -2.58
N SER A 83 -7.16 22.47 -3.04
CA SER A 83 -8.50 22.89 -2.59
C SER A 83 -9.62 21.90 -2.94
N GLU A 84 -9.36 20.93 -3.81
CA GLU A 84 -10.27 19.83 -4.17
C GLU A 84 -9.90 18.52 -3.45
N GLY A 85 -8.97 18.56 -2.48
CA GLY A 85 -8.54 17.41 -1.70
C GLY A 85 -7.58 16.45 -2.42
N ARG A 86 -7.00 16.85 -3.55
CA ARG A 86 -6.14 15.99 -4.38
C ARG A 86 -4.67 16.20 -4.09
N LEU A 87 -3.90 15.12 -4.09
CA LEU A 87 -2.45 15.21 -4.06
C LEU A 87 -1.87 15.62 -5.41
N PRO A 88 -0.63 16.15 -5.43
CA PRO A 88 0.12 16.36 -6.67
C PRO A 88 0.21 15.06 -7.48
N GLU A 89 0.19 15.19 -8.81
CA GLU A 89 0.32 14.04 -9.70
C GLU A 89 1.64 13.29 -9.44
N GLY A 90 1.57 11.98 -9.25
CA GLY A 90 2.73 11.13 -8.95
C GLY A 90 3.27 11.23 -7.52
N PHE A 91 2.54 11.87 -6.59
CA PHE A 91 2.98 11.97 -5.19
C PHE A 91 3.13 10.59 -4.53
N ARG A 92 4.32 10.33 -3.96
CA ARG A 92 4.68 9.07 -3.30
C ARG A 92 5.48 9.32 -2.02
N ARG A 93 5.20 8.56 -0.96
CA ARG A 93 6.07 8.37 0.20
C ARG A 93 7.10 7.30 -0.16
N GLY A 94 8.32 7.71 -0.48
CA GLY A 94 9.37 6.76 -0.87
C GLY A 94 10.55 7.35 -1.66
N ASP A 95 10.38 8.50 -2.33
CA ASP A 95 11.52 9.25 -2.88
C ASP A 95 12.45 9.82 -1.78
N ALA A 96 12.09 9.64 -0.51
CA ALA A 96 12.89 9.98 0.67
C ALA A 96 13.41 8.75 1.45
N VAL A 97 13.16 7.52 0.99
CA VAL A 97 13.67 6.31 1.67
C VAL A 97 14.09 5.26 0.64
N SER A 98 15.28 5.47 0.09
CA SER A 98 16.22 4.37 -0.20
C SER A 98 17.54 4.75 0.46
N PRO A 99 18.21 3.83 1.17
CA PRO A 99 19.50 4.11 1.79
C PRO A 99 20.58 4.49 0.76
#